data_AF-A0A353KSU8-F1
#
_entry.id   AF-A0A353KSU8-F1
#
_cell.length_a   1.000
_cell.length_b   1.000
_cell.length_c   1.000
_cell.angle_alpha   90.00
_cell.angle_beta   90.00
_cell.angle_gamma   90.00
#
_symmetry.space_group_name_H-M   'P 1'
#
loop_
_entity.id
_entity.type
_entity.pdbx_description
1 polymer ?
#
loop_
_entity_poly.entity_id
_entity_poly.type
_entity_poly.pdbx_seq_one_letter_code
_entity_poly.pdbx_strand_id
1 'polypeptide(L)' 'MNTRDAISATIEEIPYELLKKIVSRITSEVANVNRVVYDLTPKPSGTIEWE' A
#
# COMPACT_ATOMS: atom_id res chain seq x y z
N MET A 1 2.27 6.57 0.49
CA MET A 1 3.69 6.94 0.31
C MET A 1 3.75 8.44 0.22
N ASN A 2 4.55 9.08 1.07
CA ASN A 2 4.82 10.51 0.97
C ASN A 2 6.13 10.71 0.21
N THR A 3 6.12 11.56 -0.80
CA THR A 3 7.33 11.91 -1.56
C THR A 3 7.44 13.42 -1.68
N ARG A 4 8.64 13.95 -1.38
CA ARG A 4 8.95 15.38 -1.56
C ARG A 4 9.84 15.62 -2.78
N ASP A 5 10.50 14.58 -3.25
CA ASP A 5 11.40 14.57 -4.40
C ASP A 5 11.42 13.18 -5.06
N ALA A 6 11.97 13.09 -6.27
CA ALA A 6 12.04 11.83 -6.99
C ALA A 6 12.95 10.77 -6.35
N ILE A 7 13.61 11.04 -5.21
CA ILE A 7 14.70 10.22 -4.65
C ILE A 7 14.31 9.57 -3.33
N SER A 8 13.41 10.17 -2.55
CA SER A 8 12.98 9.69 -1.24
C SER A 8 11.46 9.50 -1.16
N ALA A 9 11.06 8.41 -0.50
CA ALA A 9 9.67 8.13 -0.19
C ALA A 9 9.59 7.50 1.19
N THR A 10 8.73 8.06 2.05
CA THR A 10 8.47 7.56 3.39
C THR A 10 7.12 6.88 3.49
N ILE A 11 7.03 5.97 4.45
CA ILE A 11 5.80 5.29 4.83
C ILE A 11 4.98 6.26 5.68
N GLU A 12 3.70 6.38 5.35
CA GLU A 12 2.75 7.11 6.20
C GLU A 12 1.97 6.11 7.05
N GLU A 13 1.71 6.49 8.29
CA GLU A 13 0.88 5.69 9.18
C GLU A 13 -0.58 5.84 8.78
N ILE A 14 -1.16 4.74 8.28
CA ILE A 14 -2.57 4.68 7.92
C ILE A 14 -3.35 4.00 9.05
N PRO A 15 -4.49 4.55 9.49
CA PRO A 15 -5.32 3.92 10.52
C PRO A 15 -5.66 2.47 10.16
N TYR A 16 -5.43 1.56 11.09
CA TYR A 16 -5.63 0.13 10.84
C TYR A 16 -7.08 -0.22 10.46
N GLU A 17 -8.05 0.51 10.99
CA GLU A 17 -9.47 0.36 10.62
C GLU A 17 -9.75 0.71 9.15
N LEU A 18 -9.02 1.68 8.58
CA LEU A 18 -9.13 1.97 7.16
C LEU A 18 -8.54 0.83 6.32
N LEU A 19 -7.41 0.27 6.74
CA LEU A 19 -6.79 -0.89 6.08
C LEU A 19 -7.76 -2.10 6.08
N LYS A 20 -8.40 -2.40 7.22
CA LYS A 20 -9.42 -3.46 7.29
C LYS A 20 -10.58 -3.22 6.33
N LYS A 21 -11.08 -1.98 6.27
CA LYS A 21 -12.16 -1.62 5.35
C LYS A 21 -11.75 -1.84 3.89
N ILE A 22 -10.55 -1.43 3.50
CA ILE A 22 -10.02 -1.63 2.14
C ILE A 22 -9.91 -3.13 1.82
N VAL A 23 -9.30 -3.91 2.71
CA VAL A 23 -9.15 -5.36 2.54
C VAL A 23 -10.51 -6.02 2.36
N SER A 24 -11.45 -5.75 3.26
CA SER A 24 -12.81 -6.33 3.20
C SER A 24 -13.46 -6.05 1.85
N ARG A 25 -13.47 -4.80 1.41
CA ARG A 25 -14.10 -4.40 0.15
C ARG A 25 -13.48 -5.08 -1.06
N ILE A 26 -12.15 -5.08 -1.16
CA ILE A 26 -11.47 -5.69 -2.31
C ILE A 26 -11.75 -7.19 -2.35
N THR A 27 -11.64 -7.90 -1.22
CA THR A 27 -11.88 -9.36 -1.20
C THR A 27 -13.34 -9.75 -1.39
N SER A 28 -14.30 -8.87 -1.10
CA SER A 28 -15.73 -9.15 -1.27
C SER A 28 -16.29 -8.71 -2.62
N GLU A 29 -15.79 -7.60 -3.17
CA GLU A 29 -16.34 -6.95 -4.36
C GLU A 29 -15.62 -7.39 -5.65
N VAL A 30 -14.36 -7.84 -5.57
CA VAL A 30 -13.55 -8.20 -6.75
C VAL A 30 -13.38 -9.71 -6.86
N ALA A 31 -14.01 -10.30 -7.88
CA ALA A 31 -13.91 -11.73 -8.15
C ALA A 31 -12.45 -12.14 -8.40
N ASN A 32 -12.09 -13.35 -7.93
CA ASN A 32 -10.77 -13.97 -8.06
C ASN A 32 -9.60 -13.25 -7.35
N VAL A 33 -9.87 -12.28 -6.48
CA VAL A 33 -8.84 -11.69 -5.60
C VAL A 33 -8.89 -12.36 -4.22
N ASN A 34 -7.78 -12.99 -3.81
CA ASN A 34 -7.69 -13.72 -2.54
C ASN A 34 -6.82 -13.02 -1.48
N ARG A 35 -6.05 -12.01 -1.89
CA ARG A 35 -5.04 -11.37 -1.04
C ARG A 35 -4.89 -9.92 -1.41
N VAL A 36 -4.78 -9.09 -0.38
CA VAL A 36 -4.47 -7.67 -0.46
C VAL A 36 -3.25 -7.45 0.42
N VAL A 37 -2.24 -6.76 -0.11
CA VAL A 37 -1.02 -6.39 0.63
C VAL A 37 -0.86 -4.89 0.63
N TYR A 38 -0.31 -4.34 1.72
CA TYR A 38 0.11 -2.95 1.81
C TYR A 38 1.63 -2.93 1.90
N ASP A 39 2.29 -2.32 0.90
CA ASP A 39 3.74 -2.24 0.85
C ASP A 39 4.23 -1.16 1.83
N LEU A 40 5.18 -1.56 2.67
CA LEU A 40 5.82 -0.74 3.70
C LEU A 40 7.31 -0.58 3.40
N THR A 41 7.73 -0.71 2.14
CA THR A 41 9.12 -0.55 1.74
C THR A 41 9.36 0.92 1.36
N PRO A 42 10.22 1.65 2.08
CA PRO A 42 10.55 3.03 1.71
C PRO A 42 11.54 3.05 0.54
N LYS A 43 11.58 4.17 -0.18
CA LYS A 43 12.72 4.47 -1.06
C LYS A 43 13.84 5.05 -0.19
N PRO A 44 15.09 4.53 -0.23
CA PRO A 44 15.73 3.82 -1.34
C PRO A 44 15.72 2.28 -1.29
N SER A 45 15.15 1.66 -0.25
CA SER A 45 15.14 0.20 -0.12
C SER A 45 14.33 -0.51 -1.21
N GLY A 46 13.28 0.15 -1.72
CA GLY A 46 12.48 -0.29 -2.84
C GLY A 46 12.17 0.83 -3.83
N THR A 47 11.54 0.47 -4.94
CA THR A 47 10.95 1.39 -5.92
C THR A 47 9.50 1.70 -5.58
N ILE A 48 8.95 2.79 -6.11
CA ILE A 48 7.54 3.17 -5.89
C ILE A 48 6.61 2.20 -6.62
N GLU A 49 6.94 1.87 -7.87
CA GLU A 49 6.18 0.93 -8.69
C GLU A 49 6.67 -0.51 -8.46
N TRP A 50 5.77 -1.46 -8.69
CA TRP A 50 6.04 -2.90 -8.73
C TRP A 50 6.14 -3.33 -10.20
N GLU A 51 7.33 -3.20 -10.78
CA GLU A 51 7.65 -3.62 -12.16
C GLU A 51 8.98 -4.40 -12.21
#